data_AF-A0A1V5LBY8-F1
#
_entry.id   AF-A0A1V5LBY8-F1
#
_cell.length_a   1.000
_cell.length_b   1.000
_cell.length_c   1.000
_cell.angle_alpha   90.00
_cell.angle_beta   90.00
_cell.angle_gamma   90.00
#
_symmetry.space_group_name_H-M   'P 1'
#
loop_
_entity.id
_entity.type
_entity.pdbx_description
1 polymer ?
#
loop_
_entity_poly.entity_id
_entity_poly.type
_entity_poly.pdbx_seq_one_letter_code
_entity_poly.pdbx_strand_id
1 'polypeptide(L)' 'MKLAKLVAAVAAIAGVVVLVLSILNRDGGALWMPFAFFLGLLLELIAVVFATYDDSEAVEARERLKEAA' A
#
# COMPACT_ATOMS: atom_id res chain seq x y z
N MET A 1 -5.92 13.87 -6.30
CA MET A 1 -5.03 13.11 -7.22
C MET A 1 -3.51 13.30 -7.02
N LYS A 2 -2.92 14.51 -7.12
CA LYS A 2 -1.44 14.66 -7.07
C LYS A 2 -0.80 14.18 -5.76
N LEU A 3 -1.43 14.50 -4.62
CA LEU A 3 -0.95 14.06 -3.30
C LEU A 3 -1.09 12.54 -3.11
N ALA A 4 -2.22 11.95 -3.52
CA ALA A 4 -2.44 10.50 -3.44
C ALA A 4 -1.40 9.71 -4.24
N LYS A 5 -1.11 10.14 -5.48
CA LYS A 5 -0.05 9.52 -6.31
C LYS A 5 1.34 9.67 -5.70
N LEU A 6 1.62 10.79 -5.04
CA LEU A 6 2.88 10.98 -4.31
C LEU A 6 2.97 10.02 -3.11
N VAL A 7 1.90 9.92 -2.31
CA VAL A 7 1.83 8.99 -1.17
C VAL A 7 2.00 7.54 -1.65
N ALA A 8 1.36 7.16 -2.76
CA ALA A 8 1.53 5.84 -3.37
C ALA A 8 2.98 5.56 -3.76
N ALA A 9 3.64 6.51 -4.43
CA ALA A 9 5.04 6.36 -4.83
C ALA A 9 5.98 6.22 -3.62
N VAL A 10 5.78 7.02 -2.57
CA VAL A 10 6.59 6.95 -1.35
C VAL A 10 6.36 5.63 -0.62
N ALA A 11 5.11 5.20 -0.48
CA ALA A 11 4.77 3.93 0.17
C ALA A 11 5.34 2.72 -0.59
N ALA A 12 5.30 2.72 -1.92
CA ALA A 12 5.89 1.66 -2.75
C ALA A 12 7.43 1.61 -2.60
N ILE A 13 8.11 2.76 -2.62
CA ILE A 13 9.57 2.76 -2.45
C ILE A 13 9.94 2.26 -1.04
N ALA A 14 9.25 2.76 -0.02
CA ALA A 14 9.48 2.34 1.36
C ALA A 14 9.17 0.84 1.57
N GLY A 15 8.07 0.34 1.00
CA GLY A 15 7.68 -1.06 1.06
C GLY A 15 8.74 -1.98 0.48
N VAL A 16 9.16 -1.73 -0.77
CA VAL A 16 10.24 -2.49 -1.44
C VAL A 16 11.52 -2.46 -0.61
N VAL A 17 11.96 -1.31 -0.12
CA VAL A 17 13.20 -1.20 0.67
C VAL A 17 13.10 -2.04 1.95
N VAL A 18 11.98 -1.93 2.68
CA VAL A 18 11.77 -2.70 3.91
C VAL A 18 11.72 -4.20 3.62
N LEU A 19 11.05 -4.63 2.54
CA LEU A 19 11.02 -6.03 2.11
C LEU A 19 12.43 -6.57 1.83
N VAL A 20 13.21 -5.85 1.01
CA VAL A 20 14.58 -6.26 0.66
C VAL A 20 15.44 -6.35 1.91
N LEU A 21 15.42 -5.32 2.77
CA LEU A 21 16.20 -5.33 4.01
C LEU A 21 15.80 -6.45 4.96
N SER A 22 14.50 -6.77 5.05
CA SER A 22 14.00 -7.87 5.88
C SER A 22 14.51 -9.23 5.42
N ILE A 23 14.67 -9.42 4.10
CA ILE A 23 15.19 -10.66 3.50
C ILE A 23 16.69 -10.74 3.71
N LEU A 24 17.42 -9.67 3.40
CA LEU A 24 18.89 -9.65 3.52
C LEU A 24 19.36 -9.86 4.97
N ASN A 25 18.62 -9.33 5.94
CA ASN A 25 18.97 -9.44 7.35
C ASN A 25 18.23 -10.58 8.07
N ARG A 26 17.53 -11.45 7.33
CA ARG A 26 16.75 -12.56 7.88
C ARG A 26 17.56 -13.44 8.82
N ASP A 27 18.80 -13.73 8.45
CA ASP A 27 19.69 -14.62 9.19
C ASP A 27 20.51 -13.89 10.28
N GLY A 28 20.35 -12.57 10.41
CA GLY A 28 21.03 -11.75 11.40
C GLY A 28 20.55 -11.94 12.84
N GLY A 29 19.64 -12.88 13.10
CA GLY A 29 19.12 -13.20 14.44
C GLY A 29 18.15 -12.17 15.03
N ALA A 30 17.81 -11.12 14.28
CA ALA A 30 16.88 -10.09 14.70
C ALA A 30 15.43 -10.59 14.62
N LEU A 31 14.80 -10.81 15.79
CA LEU A 31 13.43 -11.33 15.91
C LEU A 31 12.36 -10.47 15.23
N TRP A 32 12.65 -9.21 14.88
CA TRP A 32 11.74 -8.30 14.22
C TRP A 32 11.72 -8.41 12.69
N MET A 33 12.68 -9.14 12.07
CA MET A 33 12.78 -9.25 10.61
C MET A 33 11.52 -9.84 9.94
N PRO A 34 10.85 -10.87 10.50
CA PRO A 34 9.57 -11.33 9.95
C PRO A 34 8.49 -10.26 9.98
N PHE A 35 8.43 -9.44 11.03
CA PHE A 35 7.47 -8.34 11.13
C PHE A 35 7.77 -7.23 10.11
N ALA A 36 9.05 -6.93 9.87
CA ALA A 36 9.45 -5.97 8.83
C ALA A 36 9.00 -6.45 7.44
N PHE A 37 9.09 -7.75 7.14
CA PHE A 37 8.58 -8.29 5.89
C PHE A 37 7.07 -8.01 5.71
N PHE A 38 6.26 -8.31 6.72
CA PHE A 38 4.82 -8.03 6.66
C PHE A 38 4.49 -6.54 6.61
N LEU A 39 5.28 -5.71 7.30
CA LEU A 39 5.15 -4.24 7.21
C LEU A 39 5.43 -3.75 5.79
N GLY A 40 6.46 -4.28 5.13
CA GLY A 40 6.76 -3.98 3.74
C GLY A 40 5.61 -4.35 2.80
N LEU A 41 5.02 -5.54 2.97
CA LEU A 41 3.83 -5.95 2.20
C LEU A 41 2.63 -5.02 2.44
N LEU A 42 2.42 -4.61 3.70
CA LEU A 42 1.34 -3.68 4.04
C LEU A 42 1.53 -2.32 3.33
N LEU A 43 2.76 -1.81 3.30
CA LEU A 43 3.08 -0.56 2.60
C LEU A 43 2.80 -0.68 1.09
N GLU A 44 3.12 -1.81 0.47
CA GLU A 44 2.78 -2.07 -0.94
C GLU A 44 1.26 -2.11 -1.17
N LEU A 45 0.50 -2.75 -0.28
CA LEU A 45 -0.97 -2.76 -0.38
C LEU A 45 -1.54 -1.35 -0.29
N ILE A 46 -1.06 -0.54 0.65
CA ILE A 46 -1.45 0.87 0.77
C ILE A 46 -1.08 1.62 -0.52
N ALA A 47 0.12 1.42 -1.05
CA ALA A 47 0.56 2.07 -2.28
C ALA A 47 -0.36 1.73 -3.46
N VAL A 48 -0.72 0.45 -3.63
CA VAL A 48 -1.66 0.00 -4.65
C VAL A 48 -3.01 0.68 -4.48
N VAL A 49 -3.58 0.69 -3.27
CA VAL A 49 -4.85 1.36 -3.00
C VAL A 49 -4.79 2.83 -3.42
N PHE A 50 -3.77 3.58 -2.99
CA PHE A 50 -3.65 4.99 -3.35
C PHE A 50 -3.33 5.23 -4.84
N ALA A 51 -2.73 4.26 -5.52
CA ALA A 51 -2.43 4.34 -6.94
C ALA A 51 -3.66 4.05 -7.81
N THR A 52 -4.51 3.11 -7.40
CA THR A 52 -5.67 2.64 -8.19
C THR A 52 -6.99 3.26 -7.76
N TYR A 53 -7.06 3.89 -6.58
CA TYR A 53 -8.29 4.50 -6.10
C TYR A 53 -8.64 5.77 -6.89
N ASP A 54 -9.80 5.74 -7.53
CA ASP A 54 -10.39 6.90 -8.21
C ASP A 54 -11.65 7.37 -7.46
N ASP A 55 -11.60 8.60 -6.95
CA ASP A 55 -12.70 9.22 -6.22
C ASP A 55 -13.98 9.30 -7.07
N SER A 56 -13.85 9.44 -8.39
CA SER A 56 -14.99 9.60 -9.30
C SER A 56 -15.78 8.30 -9.46
N GLU A 57 -15.10 7.16 -9.58
CA GLU A 57 -15.73 5.84 -9.63
C GLU A 57 -16.47 5.51 -8.33
N ALA A 58 -15.90 5.91 -7.18
CA ALA A 58 -16.52 5.70 -5.88
C ALA A 58 -17.83 6.50 -5.72
N VAL A 59 -17.85 7.73 -6.22
CA VAL A 59 -19.06 8.58 -6.23
C VAL A 59 -20.12 7.99 -7.17
N GLU A 60 -19.73 7.57 -8.37
CA GLU A 60 -20.65 7.00 -9.34
C GLU A 60 -21.26 5.67 -8.87
N ALA A 61 -20.44 4.79 -8.26
CA ALA A 61 -20.92 3.56 -7.65
C ALA A 61 -21.93 3.84 -6.51
N ARG A 62 -21.70 4.89 -5.73
CA ARG A 62 -22.62 5.29 -4.65
C ARG A 62 -23.94 5.81 -5.17
N GLU A 63 -23.93 6.60 -6.25
CA GLU A 63 -25.17 7.09 -6.88
C GLU A 63 -25.97 5.95 -7.51
N ARG A 64 -25.33 5.02 -8.23
CA ARG A 64 -26.01 3.81 -8.76
C ARG A 64 -26.67 2.97 -7.67
N LEU A 65 -26.01 2.85 -6.52
CA LEU A 65 -26.56 2.14 -5.35
C LEU A 65 -27.79 2.82 -4.75
N LYS A 66 -27.84 4.16 -4.78
CA LYS A 66 -29.01 4.93 -4.33
C LYS A 66 -30.17 4.83 -5.33
N GLU A 67 -29.89 4.84 -6.64
CA GLU A 67 -30.92 4.69 -7.68
C GLU A 67 -31.54 3.29 -7.68
N ALA A 68 -30.81 2.29 -7.23
CA ALA A 68 -31.27 0.90 -7.11
C ALA A 68 -32.03 0.58 -5.81
N ALA A 69 -32.08 1.51 -4.85
CA ALA A 69 -32.68 1.33 -3.51
C ALA A 69 -34.01 2.09 -3.39
#